data_AF-A0A4Q3V927-F1
#
_entry.id   AF-A0A4Q3V927-F1
#
_cell.length_a   1.000
_cell.length_b   1.000
_cell.length_c   1.000
_cell.angle_alpha   90.00
_cell.angle_beta   90.00
_cell.angle_gamma   90.00
#
_symmetry.space_group_name_H-M   'P 1'
#
loop_
_entity.id
_entity.type
_entity.pdbx_description
1 polymer ?
#
loop_
_entity_poly.entity_id
_entity_poly.type
_entity_poly.pdbx_seq_one_letter_code
_entity_poly.pdbx_strand_id
1 'polypeptide(L)'
;MPLVSLFERLPLEEAMPRLVEGSLQPVTGPLAVLAEETAEGLPPAKQALVWLYIDDLERAHNLCQDDSSEMGSLLHAIVHRREGDFSNARYWLMRAGSLADEQSKSLVERVKATRGDEPELLSRQREEWKRLWDRD
;
A
#
# COMPACT_ATOMS: atom_id res chain seq x y z
N MET A 1 6.61 27.84 -10.77
CA MET A 1 5.29 27.38 -10.29
C MET A 1 5.54 26.56 -9.03
N PRO A 2 4.76 26.68 -7.95
CA PRO A 2 4.88 25.72 -6.86
C PRO A 2 4.55 24.33 -7.43
N LEU A 3 5.44 23.36 -7.19
CA LEU A 3 5.19 21.96 -7.52
C LEU A 3 3.97 21.51 -6.70
N VAL A 4 2.92 21.05 -7.37
CA VAL A 4 1.76 20.45 -6.69
C VAL A 4 2.23 19.15 -6.06
N SER A 5 1.98 18.95 -4.77
CA SER A 5 2.37 17.72 -4.09
C SER A 5 1.60 16.50 -4.63
N LEU A 6 2.16 15.30 -4.45
CA LEU A 6 1.47 14.05 -4.82
C LEU A 6 0.06 13.98 -4.22
N PHE A 7 -0.08 14.33 -2.94
CA PHE A 7 -1.35 14.21 -2.21
C PHE A 7 -2.39 15.27 -2.60
N GLU A 8 -1.96 16.44 -3.09
CA GLU A 8 -2.86 17.41 -3.72
C GLU A 8 -3.29 16.95 -5.12
N ARG A 9 -2.39 16.28 -5.84
CA ARG A 9 -2.68 15.80 -7.20
C ARG A 9 -3.58 14.57 -7.22
N LEU A 10 -3.41 13.67 -6.25
CA LEU A 10 -4.18 12.47 -6.05
C LEU A 10 -4.64 12.46 -4.58
N PRO A 11 -5.84 12.97 -4.26
CA PRO A 11 -6.39 12.91 -2.91
C PRO A 11 -6.58 11.47 -2.42
N LEU A 12 -6.54 11.24 -1.11
CA LEU A 12 -6.59 9.88 -0.53
C LEU A 12 -7.89 9.15 -0.88
N GLU A 13 -9.01 9.88 -1.02
CA GLU A 13 -10.29 9.32 -1.47
C GLU A 13 -10.31 8.84 -2.93
N GLU A 14 -9.35 9.26 -3.73
CA GLU A 14 -9.15 8.83 -5.13
C GLU A 14 -8.01 7.81 -5.26
N ALA A 15 -7.05 7.84 -4.34
CA ALA A 15 -5.94 6.89 -4.28
C ALA A 15 -6.43 5.45 -4.04
N MET A 16 -5.64 4.48 -4.49
CA MET A 16 -5.91 3.05 -4.28
C MET A 16 -7.36 2.65 -4.60
N PRO A 17 -7.88 2.93 -5.81
CA PRO A 17 -9.30 2.82 -6.15
C PRO A 17 -9.83 1.38 -6.21
N ARG A 18 -8.93 0.40 -6.11
CA ARG A 18 -9.22 -1.04 -6.17
C ARG A 18 -8.73 -1.74 -4.91
N LEU A 19 -9.48 -2.72 -4.44
CA LEU A 19 -9.04 -3.61 -3.36
C LEU A 19 -7.98 -4.59 -3.85
N VAL A 20 -8.15 -5.10 -5.07
CA VAL A 20 -7.18 -5.92 -5.80
C VAL A 20 -6.86 -5.19 -7.10
N GLU A 21 -5.60 -4.77 -7.24
CA GLU A 21 -5.07 -4.17 -8.45
C GLU A 21 -4.81 -5.26 -9.49
N GLY A 22 -5.40 -5.11 -10.67
CA GLY A 22 -5.34 -6.11 -11.73
C GLY A 22 -4.08 -5.97 -12.60
N SER A 23 -3.35 -4.87 -12.48
CA SER A 23 -2.14 -4.56 -13.24
C SER A 23 -0.93 -4.47 -12.32
N LEU A 24 -0.04 -5.47 -12.38
CA LEU A 24 1.27 -5.42 -11.73
C LEU A 24 2.30 -4.59 -12.52
N GLN A 25 1.85 -3.78 -13.49
CA GLN A 25 2.73 -2.93 -14.27
C GLN A 25 3.06 -1.65 -13.49
N PRO A 26 4.30 -1.13 -13.59
CA PRO A 26 4.65 0.14 -13.01
C PRO A 26 3.76 1.28 -13.49
N VAL A 27 3.46 2.19 -12.58
CA VAL A 27 2.79 3.44 -12.91
C VAL A 27 3.81 4.34 -13.61
N THR A 28 3.36 5.02 -14.67
CA THR A 28 4.20 5.90 -15.48
C THR A 28 3.58 7.29 -15.63
N GLY A 29 4.35 8.25 -16.15
CA GLY A 29 3.89 9.61 -16.39
C GLY A 29 3.93 10.50 -15.15
N PRO A 30 3.15 11.60 -15.12
CA PRO A 30 3.29 12.64 -14.10
C PRO A 30 3.10 12.18 -12.65
N LEU A 31 2.21 11.21 -12.39
CA LEU A 31 2.02 10.68 -11.03
C LEU A 31 3.25 9.90 -10.54
N ALA A 32 3.92 9.15 -11.43
CA ALA A 32 5.14 8.43 -11.08
C ALA A 32 6.29 9.39 -10.72
N VAL A 33 6.42 10.49 -11.46
CA VAL A 33 7.41 11.54 -11.17
C VAL A 33 7.15 12.20 -9.81
N LEU A 34 5.90 12.58 -9.54
CA LEU A 34 5.54 13.16 -8.23
C LEU A 34 5.75 12.18 -7.07
N ALA A 35 5.48 10.89 -7.29
CA ALA A 35 5.74 9.85 -6.32
C ALA A 35 7.23 9.66 -6.05
N GLU A 36 8.07 9.69 -7.08
CA GLU A 36 9.53 9.64 -6.94
C GLU A 36 10.06 10.83 -6.14
N GLU A 37 9.64 12.05 -6.49
CA GLU A 37 9.98 13.28 -5.75
C GLU A 37 9.48 13.24 -4.31
N THR A 38 8.28 12.69 -4.06
CA THR A 38 7.71 12.56 -2.71
C THR A 38 8.45 11.51 -1.88
N ALA A 39 8.92 10.43 -2.50
CA ALA A 39 9.64 9.36 -1.83
C ALA A 39 11.10 9.73 -1.51
N GLU A 40 11.67 10.72 -2.21
CA GLU A 40 13.07 11.12 -2.07
C GLU A 40 13.40 11.51 -0.61
N GLY A 41 14.47 10.89 -0.08
CA GLY A 41 14.95 11.15 1.28
C GLY A 41 14.09 10.54 2.40
N LEU A 42 12.96 9.91 2.10
CA LEU A 42 12.15 9.21 3.10
C LEU A 42 12.77 7.86 3.50
N PRO A 43 12.48 7.32 4.70
CA PRO A 43 12.83 5.95 5.06
C PRO A 43 12.19 4.91 4.12
N PRO A 44 12.79 3.72 3.91
CA PRO A 44 12.28 2.71 2.97
C PRO A 44 10.80 2.36 3.12
N ALA A 45 10.31 2.20 4.36
CA ALA A 45 8.90 1.93 4.63
C ALA A 45 7.96 3.06 4.13
N LYS A 46 8.37 4.32 4.26
CA LYS A 46 7.62 5.47 3.75
C LYS A 46 7.69 5.54 2.22
N GLN A 47 8.83 5.23 1.61
CA GLN A 47 8.94 5.11 0.15
C GLN A 47 7.97 4.04 -0.39
N ALA A 48 7.90 2.87 0.25
CA ALA A 48 6.96 1.81 -0.10
C ALA A 48 5.50 2.27 0.00
N LEU A 49 5.16 3.05 1.05
CA LEU A 49 3.83 3.64 1.17
C LEU A 49 3.51 4.62 0.03
N VAL A 50 4.47 5.44 -0.41
CA VAL A 50 4.28 6.35 -1.56
C VAL A 50 3.97 5.56 -2.84
N TRP A 51 4.72 4.50 -3.13
CA TRP A 51 4.46 3.67 -4.31
C TRP A 51 3.13 2.91 -4.21
N LEU A 52 2.80 2.39 -3.03
CA LEU A 52 1.52 1.73 -2.76
C LEU A 52 0.34 2.69 -2.96
N TYR A 53 0.49 3.97 -2.61
CA TYR A 53 -0.55 5.00 -2.72
C TYR A 53 -1.03 5.19 -4.16
N ILE A 54 -0.10 5.10 -5.12
CA ILE A 54 -0.38 5.27 -6.55
C ILE A 54 -0.64 3.95 -7.29
N ASP A 55 -0.74 2.82 -6.58
CA ASP A 55 -0.87 1.48 -7.15
C ASP A 55 0.36 0.92 -7.90
N ASP A 56 1.55 1.46 -7.64
CA ASP A 56 2.80 0.88 -8.17
C ASP A 56 3.29 -0.25 -7.25
N LEU A 57 2.60 -1.40 -7.34
CA LEU A 57 2.84 -2.54 -6.46
C LEU A 57 4.24 -3.15 -6.64
N GLU A 58 4.82 -3.10 -7.84
CA GLU A 58 6.16 -3.64 -8.12
C GLU A 58 7.23 -2.86 -7.33
N ARG A 59 7.21 -1.52 -7.40
CA ARG A 59 8.18 -0.70 -6.65
C ARG A 59 7.97 -0.81 -5.14
N ALA A 60 6.71 -0.85 -4.69
CA ALA A 60 6.41 -1.09 -3.27
C ALA A 60 6.93 -2.45 -2.81
N HIS A 61 6.68 -3.52 -3.59
CA HIS A 61 7.14 -4.88 -3.31
C HIS A 61 8.66 -4.94 -3.15
N ASN A 62 9.41 -4.35 -4.10
CA ASN A 62 10.88 -4.37 -4.06
C ASN A 62 11.45 -3.72 -2.80
N LEU A 63 10.88 -2.59 -2.37
CA LEU A 63 11.27 -1.95 -1.11
C LEU A 63 10.94 -2.81 0.12
N CYS A 64 9.78 -3.49 0.11
CA CYS A 64 9.38 -4.39 1.19
C CYS A 64 10.23 -5.67 1.23
N GLN A 65 10.72 -6.13 0.08
CA GLN A 65 11.54 -7.33 -0.05
C GLN A 65 12.91 -7.16 0.62
N ASP A 66 13.45 -5.94 0.61
CA ASP A 66 14.74 -5.60 1.22
C ASP A 66 14.61 -5.21 2.71
N ASP A 67 13.39 -4.93 3.19
CA ASP A 67 13.12 -4.56 4.58
C ASP A 67 12.67 -5.77 5.43
N SER A 68 13.59 -6.28 6.26
CA SER A 68 13.33 -7.41 7.17
C SER A 68 12.62 -7.05 8.48
N SER A 69 12.21 -5.79 8.67
CA SER A 69 11.50 -5.35 9.87
C SER A 69 10.04 -5.84 9.92
N GLU A 70 9.40 -5.66 11.08
CA GLU A 70 7.95 -5.89 11.21
C GLU A 70 7.16 -4.96 10.28
N MET A 71 7.64 -3.73 10.06
CA MET A 71 6.99 -2.76 9.16
C MET A 71 7.12 -3.20 7.70
N GLY A 72 8.33 -3.58 7.27
CA GLY A 72 8.56 -4.14 5.93
C GLY A 72 7.66 -5.34 5.68
N SER A 73 7.54 -6.25 6.65
CA SER A 73 6.64 -7.41 6.57
C SER A 73 5.16 -7.01 6.49
N LEU A 74 4.72 -5.98 7.24
CA LEU A 74 3.33 -5.51 7.16
C LEU A 74 3.00 -4.89 5.80
N LEU A 75 3.90 -4.07 5.27
CA LEU A 75 3.74 -3.47 3.94
C LEU A 75 3.75 -4.54 2.84
N HIS A 76 4.61 -5.55 2.97
CA HIS A 76 4.65 -6.71 2.07
C HIS A 76 3.30 -7.46 2.07
N ALA A 77 2.71 -7.66 3.24
CA ALA A 77 1.37 -8.24 3.35
C ALA A 77 0.29 -7.40 2.65
N ILE A 78 0.35 -6.08 2.80
CA ILE A 78 -0.59 -5.16 2.13
C ILE A 78 -0.42 -5.25 0.62
N VAL A 79 0.82 -5.22 0.11
CA VAL A 79 1.11 -5.38 -1.32
C VAL A 79 0.48 -6.66 -1.85
N HIS A 80 0.77 -7.83 -1.29
CA HIS A 80 0.19 -9.09 -1.77
C HIS A 80 -1.34 -9.17 -1.63
N ARG A 81 -1.93 -8.53 -0.61
CA ARG A 81 -3.39 -8.40 -0.52
C ARG A 81 -3.93 -7.66 -1.75
N ARG A 82 -3.25 -6.59 -2.17
CA ARG A 82 -3.62 -5.80 -3.34
C ARG A 82 -3.29 -6.52 -4.66
N GLU A 83 -2.31 -7.41 -4.70
CA GLU A 83 -2.07 -8.29 -5.87
C GLU A 83 -3.10 -9.43 -5.97
N GLY A 84 -3.87 -9.69 -4.90
CA GLY A 84 -4.77 -10.83 -4.82
C GLY A 84 -4.09 -12.14 -4.38
N ASP A 85 -2.80 -12.10 -4.00
CA ASP A 85 -2.09 -13.22 -3.40
C ASP A 85 -2.35 -13.27 -1.88
N PHE A 86 -3.57 -13.68 -1.53
CA PHE A 86 -3.99 -13.74 -0.13
C PHE A 86 -3.20 -14.76 0.69
N SER A 87 -2.58 -15.76 0.07
CA SER A 87 -1.78 -16.75 0.78
C SER A 87 -0.47 -16.12 1.26
N ASN A 88 0.24 -15.41 0.38
CA ASN A 88 1.43 -14.67 0.78
C ASN A 88 1.10 -13.48 1.68
N ALA A 89 -0.02 -12.80 1.47
CA ALA A 89 -0.47 -11.74 2.39
C ALA A 89 -0.57 -12.26 3.85
N ARG A 90 -1.16 -13.45 4.07
CA ARG A 90 -1.22 -14.08 5.40
C ARG A 90 0.15 -14.42 5.95
N TYR A 91 1.03 -14.99 5.13
CA TYR A 91 2.39 -15.32 5.54
C TYR A 91 3.14 -14.10 6.05
N TRP A 92 3.05 -12.98 5.33
CA TRP A 92 3.72 -11.75 5.72
C TRP A 92 3.06 -11.05 6.91
N LEU A 93 1.73 -11.15 7.09
CA LEU A 93 1.08 -10.69 8.33
C LEU A 93 1.57 -11.44 9.57
N MET A 94 1.87 -12.73 9.43
CA MET A 94 2.48 -13.49 10.53
C MET A 94 3.88 -12.99 10.85
N ARG A 95 4.68 -12.60 9.83
CA ARG A 95 6.02 -12.05 10.02
C ARG A 95 6.03 -10.61 10.54
N ALA A 96 4.98 -9.85 10.26
CA ALA A 96 4.77 -8.51 10.81
C ALA A 96 4.53 -8.51 12.33
N GLY A 97 4.33 -9.68 12.95
CA GLY A 97 4.35 -9.85 14.40
C GLY A 97 3.33 -8.96 15.09
N SER A 98 3.82 -8.09 15.96
CA SER A 98 2.98 -7.21 16.78
C SER A 98 2.29 -6.11 15.98
N LEU A 99 2.81 -5.76 14.79
CA LEU A 99 2.24 -4.71 13.94
C LEU A 99 1.01 -5.15 13.14
N ALA A 100 0.85 -6.46 12.91
CA ALA A 100 -0.34 -6.99 12.25
C ALA A 100 -1.52 -7.07 13.24
N ASP A 101 -2.27 -5.97 13.33
CA ASP A 101 -3.49 -5.91 14.13
C ASP A 101 -4.64 -6.73 13.50
N GLU A 102 -5.72 -6.90 14.26
CA GLU A 102 -6.91 -7.64 13.82
C GLU A 102 -7.60 -6.97 12.62
N GLN A 103 -7.43 -5.66 12.46
CA GLN A 103 -8.01 -4.94 11.32
C GLN A 103 -7.28 -5.30 10.03
N SER A 104 -5.94 -5.36 10.05
CA SER A 104 -5.13 -5.79 8.90
C SER A 104 -5.40 -7.25 8.54
N LYS A 105 -5.48 -8.14 9.54
CA LYS A 105 -5.78 -9.57 9.35
C LYS A 105 -7.17 -9.79 8.76
N SER A 106 -8.20 -9.18 9.37
CA SER A 106 -9.56 -9.30 8.87
C SER A 106 -9.74 -8.69 7.47
N LEU A 107 -8.97 -7.64 7.12
CA LEU A 107 -9.07 -7.02 5.81
C LEU A 107 -8.62 -7.97 4.69
N VAL A 108 -7.58 -8.79 4.90
CA VAL A 108 -7.18 -9.84 3.94
C VAL A 108 -8.32 -10.83 3.68
N GLU A 109 -8.99 -11.30 4.73
CA GLU A 109 -10.10 -12.25 4.58
C GLU A 109 -11.32 -11.61 3.90
N ARG A 110 -11.65 -10.37 4.26
CA ARG A 110 -12.78 -9.65 3.66
C ARG A 110 -12.55 -9.33 2.19
N VAL A 111 -11.34 -8.91 1.81
CA VAL A 111 -10.98 -8.68 0.41
C VAL A 111 -11.01 -9.98 -0.39
N LYS A 112 -10.54 -11.10 0.18
CA LYS A 112 -10.64 -12.42 -0.47
C LYS A 112 -12.10 -12.86 -0.69
N ALA A 113 -12.99 -12.55 0.24
CA ALA A 113 -14.39 -12.99 0.21
C ALA A 113 -15.28 -12.12 -0.70
N THR A 114 -14.90 -10.87 -0.96
CA THR A 114 -15.67 -9.99 -1.86
C THR A 114 -15.47 -10.38 -3.33
N ARG A 115 -16.43 -9.99 -4.17
CA ARG A 115 -16.38 -10.13 -5.64
C ARG A 115 -16.12 -8.79 -6.35
N GLY A 116 -15.87 -7.72 -5.60
CA GLY A 116 -15.66 -6.36 -6.13
C GLY A 116 -15.22 -5.35 -5.07
N ASP A 117 -15.10 -4.09 -5.49
CA ASP A 117 -14.57 -2.99 -4.69
C ASP A 117 -15.63 -2.37 -3.77
N GLU A 118 -15.93 -3.06 -2.67
CA GLU A 118 -16.89 -2.59 -1.66
C GLU A 118 -16.42 -1.25 -1.03
N PRO A 119 -17.24 -0.18 -1.02
CA PRO A 119 -16.82 1.14 -0.54
C PRO A 119 -16.26 1.15 0.89
N GLU A 120 -16.86 0.38 1.80
CA GLU A 120 -16.38 0.25 3.18
C GLU A 120 -14.96 -0.33 3.24
N LEU A 121 -14.64 -1.32 2.40
CA LEU A 121 -13.32 -1.94 2.36
C LEU A 121 -12.29 -1.02 1.74
N LEU A 122 -12.66 -0.24 0.72
CA LEU A 122 -11.79 0.78 0.13
C LEU A 122 -11.42 1.84 1.18
N SER A 123 -12.41 2.32 1.94
CA SER A 123 -12.16 3.24 3.06
C SER A 123 -11.21 2.64 4.09
N ARG A 124 -11.43 1.39 4.50
CA ARG A 124 -10.54 0.70 5.45
C ARG A 124 -9.11 0.53 4.93
N GLN A 125 -8.94 0.23 3.64
CA GLN A 125 -7.62 0.15 3.00
C GLN A 125 -6.88 1.50 3.06
N ARG A 126 -7.59 2.59 2.75
CA ARG A 126 -7.05 3.96 2.79
C ARG A 126 -6.75 4.43 4.22
N GLU A 127 -7.60 4.06 5.17
CA GLU A 127 -7.38 4.30 6.60
C GLU A 127 -6.17 3.52 7.13
N GLU A 128 -5.99 2.26 6.73
CA GLU A 128 -4.80 1.47 7.05
C GLU A 128 -3.54 2.15 6.51
N TRP A 129 -3.53 2.55 5.24
CA TRP A 129 -2.42 3.30 4.66
C TRP A 129 -2.14 4.59 5.45
N LYS A 130 -3.19 5.37 5.77
CA LYS A 130 -3.05 6.64 6.50
C LYS A 130 -2.45 6.43 7.88
N ARG A 131 -2.90 5.43 8.64
CA ARG A 131 -2.32 5.10 9.95
C ARG A 131 -0.83 4.77 9.88
N LEU A 132 -0.39 4.10 8.82
CA LEU A 132 1.04 3.78 8.62
C LEU A 132 1.83 5.02 8.15
N TRP A 133 1.20 5.88 7.35
CA TRP A 133 1.77 7.15 6.93
C TRP A 133 1.93 8.16 8.08
N ASP A 134 1.02 8.17 9.06
CA ASP A 134 1.08 9.08 10.20
C ASP A 134 1.94 8.54 11.36
N ARG A 135 2.52 7.33 11.21
CA ARG A 135 3.38 6.70 12.21
C ARG A 135 4.80 7.28 12.16
N ASP A 136 5.39 7.56 13.32
CA ASP A 136 6.77 8.08 13.47
C ASP A 136 7.85 7.10 12.97
#